data_AF-A0A850KVC5-F1
#
_entry.id   AF-A0A850KVC5-F1
#
_cell.length_a   1.000
_cell.length_b   1.000
_cell.length_c   1.000
_cell.angle_alpha   90.00
_cell.angle_beta   90.00
_cell.angle_gamma   90.00
#
_symmetry.space_group_name_H-M   'P 1'
#
loop_
_entity.id
_entity.type
_entity.pdbx_description
1 polymer ?
#
loop_
_entity_poly.entity_id
_entity_poly.type
_entity_poly.pdbx_seq_one_letter_code
_entity_poly.pdbx_strand_id
1 'polypeptide(L)'
;MSDNASEDEPTMEEILASIRRIISDESEEEAATAEAEDDSFDEEPADAPEPDPEPEPEPMPEPEPVPEPEPEPEPEPVFEPEPEPVFEPEPAPVPEPEPFPEPEEDVFELTELASAGEVEAIVSPPVETRTAASFEHLTQMMVAGYDGADNTLESLVRAMLKPMLQGWLDENLPAIVQDAVEREVARIARRK
;
A
#
# COMPACT_ATOMS: atom_id res chain seq x y z
N MET A 1 -38.14 15.75 20.99
CA MET A 1 -37.65 17.04 20.49
C MET A 1 -36.80 16.71 19.30
N SER A 2 -37.37 16.83 18.11
CA SER A 2 -36.73 16.53 16.83
C SER A 2 -36.82 17.81 16.00
N ASP A 3 -35.69 18.45 15.79
CA ASP A 3 -35.41 19.59 14.90
C ASP A 3 -33.92 19.88 15.14
N ASN A 4 -33.00 20.05 14.19
CA ASN A 4 -33.02 20.13 12.73
C ASN A 4 -31.55 19.87 12.32
N ALA A 5 -31.29 18.88 11.48
CA ALA A 5 -29.95 18.48 11.05
C ALA A 5 -29.86 18.61 9.53
N SER A 6 -29.75 19.85 9.02
CA SER A 6 -29.74 20.13 7.58
C SER A 6 -29.11 21.50 7.19
N GLU A 7 -28.01 21.97 7.79
CA GLU A 7 -27.48 23.31 7.46
C GLU A 7 -25.98 23.46 7.16
N ASP A 8 -25.19 22.40 6.90
CA ASP A 8 -23.79 22.61 6.46
C ASP A 8 -23.22 21.52 5.53
N GLU A 9 -24.08 20.83 4.78
CA GLU A 9 -23.60 20.15 3.58
C GLU A 9 -23.71 21.16 2.42
N PRO A 10 -22.60 21.55 1.77
CA PRO A 10 -22.65 22.49 0.67
C PRO A 10 -23.60 21.96 -0.38
N THR A 11 -24.52 22.81 -0.82
CA THR A 11 -25.54 22.42 -1.78
C THR A 11 -24.85 22.01 -3.08
N MET A 12 -25.44 21.05 -3.80
CA MET A 12 -24.93 20.55 -5.08
C MET A 12 -24.59 21.69 -6.05
N GLU A 13 -25.37 22.78 -6.03
CA GLU A 13 -25.16 23.94 -6.88
C GLU A 13 -23.91 24.75 -6.49
N GLU A 14 -23.55 24.81 -5.20
CA GLU A 14 -22.32 25.44 -4.71
C GLU A 14 -21.07 24.63 -5.06
N ILE A 15 -21.16 23.29 -4.94
CA ILE A 15 -20.10 22.37 -5.37
C ILE A 15 -19.85 22.55 -6.88
N LEU A 16 -20.92 22.58 -7.67
CA LEU A 16 -20.82 22.77 -9.12
C LEU A 16 -20.36 24.18 -9.52
N ALA A 17 -20.75 25.22 -8.77
CA ALA A 17 -20.26 26.58 -8.98
C ALA A 17 -18.77 26.72 -8.64
N SER A 18 -18.30 26.03 -7.60
CA SER A 18 -16.89 25.99 -7.19
C SER A 18 -16.01 25.33 -8.26
N ILE A 19 -16.43 24.16 -8.75
CA ILE A 19 -15.73 23.45 -9.85
C ILE A 19 -15.73 24.32 -11.11
N ARG A 20 -16.87 24.94 -11.47
CA ARG A 20 -16.96 25.80 -12.67
C ARG A 20 -16.05 27.03 -12.56
N ARG A 21 -15.88 27.59 -11.36
CA ARG A 21 -14.95 28.70 -11.12
C ARG A 21 -13.49 28.28 -11.26
N ILE A 22 -13.11 27.11 -10.72
CA ILE A 22 -11.74 26.56 -10.83
C ILE A 22 -11.39 26.28 -12.30
N ILE A 23 -12.31 25.67 -13.05
CA ILE A 23 -12.07 25.35 -14.48
C ILE A 23 -12.02 26.62 -15.34
N SER A 24 -12.88 27.61 -15.07
CA SER A 24 -12.86 28.85 -15.86
C SER A 24 -11.59 29.68 -15.61
N ASP A 25 -11.07 29.68 -14.38
CA ASP A 25 -9.85 30.38 -13.97
C ASP A 25 -8.58 29.71 -14.54
N GLU A 26 -8.60 28.39 -14.75
CA GLU A 26 -7.47 27.62 -15.29
C GLU A 26 -7.49 27.49 -16.83
N SER A 27 -8.65 27.67 -17.48
CA SER A 27 -8.79 27.53 -18.95
C SER A 27 -8.43 28.77 -19.78
N GLU A 28 -8.19 29.93 -19.17
CA GLU A 28 -7.79 31.14 -19.91
C GLU A 28 -6.28 31.19 -20.27
N GLU A 29 -5.45 30.25 -19.78
CA GLU A 29 -4.02 30.18 -20.14
C GLU A 29 -3.65 29.07 -21.15
N GLU A 30 -4.57 28.20 -21.57
CA GLU A 30 -4.29 27.10 -22.53
C GLU A 30 -5.15 27.08 -23.81
N ALA A 31 -5.99 28.11 -24.06
CA ALA A 31 -6.90 28.15 -25.20
C ALA A 31 -6.44 29.07 -26.37
N ALA A 32 -5.14 29.12 -26.67
CA ALA A 32 -4.61 29.91 -27.78
C ALA A 32 -4.05 29.10 -28.97
N THR A 33 -4.14 27.76 -28.97
CA THR A 33 -3.67 26.95 -30.11
C THR A 33 -4.47 25.66 -30.28
N ALA A 34 -5.60 25.74 -30.98
CA ALA A 34 -6.14 24.65 -31.77
C ALA A 34 -7.30 25.21 -32.61
N GLU A 35 -6.94 25.87 -33.71
CA GLU A 35 -7.90 26.25 -34.75
C GLU A 35 -8.62 25.00 -35.28
N ALA A 36 -9.93 25.16 -35.40
CA ALA A 36 -10.84 24.25 -36.04
C ALA A 36 -10.57 24.16 -37.54
N GLU A 37 -10.52 22.95 -38.08
CA GLU A 37 -10.84 22.69 -39.49
C GLU A 37 -12.04 21.73 -39.52
N ASP A 38 -13.22 22.36 -39.63
CA ASP A 38 -14.47 21.81 -40.13
C ASP A 38 -14.44 22.04 -41.63
N ASP A 39 -14.40 20.99 -42.45
CA ASP A 39 -14.75 21.11 -43.86
C ASP A 39 -15.55 19.88 -44.33
N SER A 40 -16.85 20.13 -44.41
CA SER A 40 -17.82 19.70 -45.42
C SER A 40 -17.44 18.54 -46.35
N PHE A 41 -18.32 17.53 -46.43
CA PHE A 41 -18.60 16.96 -47.74
C PHE A 41 -20.09 16.77 -47.98
N ASP A 42 -20.49 17.46 -49.02
CA ASP A 42 -21.78 17.70 -49.64
C ASP A 42 -22.22 16.49 -50.49
N GLU A 43 -23.54 16.32 -50.54
CA GLU A 43 -24.39 15.80 -51.61
C GLU A 43 -23.81 14.85 -52.71
N GLU A 44 -24.50 13.72 -52.85
CA GLU A 44 -24.49 12.79 -53.98
C GLU A 44 -24.69 13.47 -55.36
N PRO A 45 -24.12 12.92 -56.44
CA PRO A 45 -25.02 12.57 -57.55
C PRO A 45 -24.68 11.24 -58.27
N ALA A 46 -25.76 10.62 -58.74
CA ALA A 46 -25.87 9.43 -59.59
C ALA A 46 -25.03 9.44 -60.88
N ASP A 47 -24.55 8.27 -61.33
CA ASP A 47 -24.93 7.62 -62.62
C ASP A 47 -24.17 6.28 -62.85
N ALA A 48 -24.80 5.41 -63.66
CA ALA A 48 -24.36 4.15 -64.29
C ALA A 48 -24.56 2.82 -63.52
N PRO A 49 -25.33 1.85 -64.11
CA PRO A 49 -25.27 0.46 -63.65
C PRO A 49 -23.95 -0.18 -64.12
N GLU A 50 -23.12 -0.60 -63.18
CA GLU A 50 -21.94 -1.42 -63.44
C GLU A 50 -22.35 -2.81 -63.95
N PRO A 51 -21.58 -3.43 -64.87
CA PRO A 51 -21.86 -4.78 -65.32
C PRO A 51 -21.71 -5.77 -64.17
N ASP A 52 -22.64 -6.73 -64.09
CA ASP A 52 -22.67 -7.81 -63.09
C ASP A 52 -21.29 -8.51 -63.03
N PRO A 53 -20.59 -8.53 -61.88
CA PRO A 53 -19.31 -9.19 -61.76
C PRO A 53 -19.46 -10.70 -61.99
N GLU A 54 -18.61 -11.28 -62.85
CA GLU A 54 -18.51 -12.73 -62.97
C GLU A 54 -18.27 -13.35 -61.58
N PRO A 55 -18.86 -14.52 -61.27
CA PRO A 55 -18.69 -15.13 -59.96
C PRO A 55 -17.20 -15.41 -59.71
N GLU A 56 -16.66 -14.78 -58.68
CA GLU A 56 -15.30 -15.06 -58.22
C GLU A 56 -15.17 -16.55 -57.88
N PRO A 57 -14.03 -17.19 -58.22
CA PRO A 57 -13.81 -18.58 -57.86
C PRO A 57 -13.88 -18.74 -56.35
N GLU A 58 -14.69 -19.70 -55.87
CA GLU A 58 -14.81 -19.99 -54.45
C GLU A 58 -13.42 -20.19 -53.82
N PRO A 59 -13.13 -19.54 -52.69
CA PRO A 59 -11.85 -19.70 -52.02
C PRO A 59 -11.70 -21.17 -51.63
N MET A 60 -10.58 -21.79 -52.05
CA MET A 60 -10.23 -23.11 -51.56
C MET A 60 -10.12 -23.06 -50.03
N PRO A 61 -10.60 -24.09 -49.31
CA PRO A 61 -10.46 -24.12 -47.87
C PRO A 61 -8.98 -24.02 -47.49
N GLU A 62 -8.66 -23.04 -46.64
CA GLU A 62 -7.33 -22.92 -46.08
C GLU A 62 -6.96 -24.21 -45.34
N PRO A 63 -5.70 -24.68 -45.44
CA PRO A 63 -5.28 -25.84 -44.69
C PRO A 63 -5.48 -25.59 -43.20
N GLU A 64 -6.14 -26.52 -42.51
CA GLU A 64 -6.34 -26.45 -41.07
C GLU A 64 -4.98 -26.24 -40.37
N PRO A 65 -4.92 -25.35 -39.37
CA PRO A 65 -3.68 -25.11 -38.64
C PRO A 65 -3.22 -26.43 -38.02
N VAL A 66 -2.02 -26.85 -38.38
CA VAL A 66 -1.35 -27.99 -37.74
C VAL A 66 -1.27 -27.66 -36.25
N PRO A 67 -1.70 -28.56 -35.35
CA PRO A 67 -1.62 -28.31 -33.93
C PRO A 67 -0.16 -27.99 -33.57
N GLU A 68 0.03 -26.85 -32.89
CA GLU A 68 1.33 -26.50 -32.33
C GLU A 68 1.79 -27.64 -31.41
N PRO A 69 3.08 -28.01 -31.44
CA PRO A 69 3.60 -29.04 -30.55
C PRO A 69 3.29 -28.64 -29.11
N GLU A 70 2.65 -29.54 -28.36
CA GLU A 70 2.43 -29.34 -26.93
C GLU A 70 3.79 -29.01 -26.28
N PRO A 71 3.86 -28.01 -25.39
CA PRO A 71 5.09 -27.68 -24.70
C PRO A 71 5.58 -28.92 -23.96
N GLU A 72 6.83 -29.33 -24.23
CA GLU A 72 7.45 -30.41 -23.47
C GLU A 72 7.36 -30.08 -21.98
N PRO A 73 7.03 -31.06 -21.12
CA PRO A 73 6.92 -30.84 -19.70
C PRO A 73 8.25 -30.28 -19.19
N GLU A 74 8.19 -29.11 -18.54
CA GLU A 74 9.34 -28.54 -17.87
C GLU A 74 9.92 -29.60 -16.91
N PRO A 75 11.26 -29.79 -16.90
CA PRO A 75 11.87 -30.79 -16.04
C PRO A 75 11.49 -30.48 -14.59
N GLU A 76 10.87 -31.46 -13.91
CA GLU A 76 10.61 -31.37 -12.48
C GLU A 76 11.91 -31.00 -11.76
N PRO A 77 11.88 -30.05 -10.80
CA PRO A 77 13.05 -29.67 -10.06
C PRO A 77 13.59 -30.90 -9.33
N VAL A 78 14.74 -31.40 -9.78
CA VAL A 78 15.47 -32.44 -9.08
C VAL A 78 16.03 -31.80 -7.83
N PHE A 79 15.38 -32.04 -6.69
CA PHE A 79 15.94 -31.69 -5.39
C PHE A 79 17.18 -32.54 -5.17
N GLU A 80 18.36 -31.94 -5.31
CA GLU A 80 19.57 -32.51 -4.74
C GLU A 80 19.32 -32.71 -3.23
N PRO A 81 19.73 -33.85 -2.66
CA PRO A 81 19.60 -34.05 -1.22
C PRO A 81 20.33 -32.89 -0.52
N GLU A 82 19.60 -32.16 0.33
CA GLU A 82 20.18 -31.13 1.17
C GLU A 82 21.41 -31.72 1.88
N PRO A 83 22.57 -31.04 1.84
CA PRO A 83 23.76 -31.55 2.50
C PRO A 83 23.43 -31.79 3.97
N GLU A 84 23.67 -33.02 4.45
CA GLU A 84 23.55 -33.32 5.87
C GLU A 84 24.32 -32.26 6.66
N PRO A 85 23.74 -31.68 7.74
CA PRO A 85 24.39 -30.64 8.49
C PRO A 85 25.70 -31.19 9.05
N VAL A 86 26.81 -30.75 8.46
CA VAL A 86 28.14 -30.99 9.01
C VAL A 86 28.21 -30.12 10.26
N PHE A 87 28.07 -30.75 11.42
CA PHE A 87 28.30 -30.08 12.69
C PHE A 87 29.77 -29.67 12.73
N GLU A 88 30.04 -28.37 12.56
CA GLU A 88 31.32 -27.80 12.94
C GLU A 88 31.59 -28.13 14.41
N PRO A 89 32.84 -28.45 14.78
CA PRO A 89 33.17 -28.65 16.19
C PRO A 89 32.72 -27.41 16.97
N GLU A 90 32.02 -27.63 18.09
CA GLU A 90 31.52 -26.55 18.93
C GLU A 90 32.63 -25.51 19.16
N PRO A 91 32.35 -24.22 18.93
CA PRO A 91 33.34 -23.18 19.14
C PRO A 91 33.87 -23.31 20.57
N ALA A 92 35.20 -23.29 20.72
CA ALA A 92 35.82 -23.24 22.04
C ALA A 92 35.15 -22.14 22.88
N PRO A 93 34.90 -22.36 24.18
CA PRO A 93 34.20 -21.41 25.01
C PRO A 93 34.88 -20.05 24.88
N VAL A 94 34.15 -19.07 24.34
CA VAL A 94 34.56 -17.68 24.34
C VAL A 94 34.74 -17.32 25.82
N PRO A 95 35.87 -16.69 26.22
CA PRO A 95 36.02 -16.23 27.60
C PRO A 95 34.77 -15.43 27.98
N GLU A 96 34.19 -15.75 29.14
CA GLU A 96 33.06 -14.99 29.67
C GLU A 96 33.39 -13.49 29.59
N PRO A 97 32.48 -12.65 29.08
CA PRO A 97 32.71 -11.22 29.06
C PRO A 97 33.05 -10.79 30.48
N GLU A 98 34.18 -10.09 30.63
CA GLU A 98 34.50 -9.47 31.91
C GLU A 98 33.28 -8.66 32.37
N PRO A 99 32.93 -8.71 33.67
CA PRO A 99 31.80 -7.95 34.19
C PRO A 99 31.97 -6.50 33.75
N PHE A 100 30.97 -5.98 33.05
CA PHE A 100 30.89 -4.56 32.76
C PHE A 100 31.09 -3.82 34.09
N PRO A 101 31.95 -2.78 34.15
CA PRO A 101 32.05 -1.99 35.36
C PRO A 101 30.65 -1.53 35.75
N GLU A 102 30.25 -1.79 37.00
CA GLU A 102 29.05 -1.20 37.55
C GLU A 102 29.13 0.32 37.32
N PRO A 103 28.04 0.99 36.91
CA PRO A 103 28.07 2.43 36.78
C PRO A 103 28.53 3.00 38.11
N GLU A 104 29.67 3.69 38.12
CA GLU A 104 30.12 4.45 39.28
C GLU A 104 28.94 5.36 39.70
N GLU A 105 28.56 5.31 40.99
CA GLU A 105 27.39 6.02 41.52
C GLU A 105 27.41 7.53 41.19
N ASP A 106 28.59 8.06 40.86
CA ASP A 106 28.85 9.41 40.36
C ASP A 106 27.96 9.86 39.17
N VAL A 107 27.49 8.94 38.30
CA VAL A 107 26.62 9.31 37.17
C VAL A 107 25.20 9.66 37.64
N PHE A 108 24.72 9.00 38.70
CA PHE A 108 23.43 9.31 39.31
C PHE A 108 23.52 10.57 40.19
N GLU A 109 24.66 10.77 40.85
CA GLU A 109 24.93 11.99 41.62
C GLU A 109 24.85 13.24 40.73
N LEU A 110 25.29 13.20 39.47
CA LEU A 110 25.23 14.36 38.58
C LEU A 110 23.79 14.82 38.28
N THR A 111 22.85 13.88 38.19
CA THR A 111 21.42 14.18 38.00
C THR A 111 20.80 14.69 39.29
N GLU A 112 21.23 14.15 40.43
CA GLU A 112 20.77 14.58 41.75
C GLU A 112 21.31 15.98 42.11
N LEU A 113 22.56 16.30 41.78
CA LEU A 113 23.19 17.62 41.93
C LEU A 113 22.53 18.68 41.02
N ALA A 114 22.14 18.26 39.80
CA ALA A 114 21.33 19.08 38.88
C ALA A 114 19.93 19.36 39.41
N SER A 115 19.29 18.36 40.03
CA SER A 115 18.00 18.54 40.69
C SER A 115 18.10 19.31 42.02
N ALA A 116 19.24 19.23 42.71
CA ALA A 116 19.52 19.95 43.96
C ALA A 116 19.87 21.43 43.74
N GLY A 117 20.01 21.86 42.48
CA GLY A 117 20.36 23.25 42.13
C GLY A 117 21.81 23.62 42.46
N GLU A 118 22.67 22.62 42.69
CA GLU A 118 24.08 22.82 43.01
C GLU A 118 24.95 23.07 41.76
N VAL A 119 24.44 22.75 40.56
CA VAL A 119 25.00 23.19 39.28
C VAL A 119 24.26 24.40 38.72
N GLU A 120 25.02 25.38 38.24
CA GLU A 120 24.47 26.55 37.57
C GLU A 120 23.79 26.14 36.26
N ALA A 121 22.49 26.46 36.13
CA ALA A 121 21.72 26.16 34.94
C ALA A 121 22.28 26.94 33.74
N ILE A 122 22.68 26.21 32.69
CA ILE A 122 23.22 26.79 31.45
C ILE A 122 22.12 27.53 30.67
N VAL A 123 20.86 27.16 30.89
CA VAL A 123 19.69 27.72 30.21
C VAL A 123 18.84 28.50 31.21
N SER A 124 18.27 29.62 30.74
CA SER A 124 17.36 30.40 31.57
C SER A 124 15.98 29.72 31.72
N PRO A 125 15.29 29.84 32.86
CA PRO A 125 13.95 29.28 33.06
C PRO A 125 12.90 29.61 31.97
N PRO A 126 12.83 30.83 31.40
CA PRO A 126 11.88 31.12 30.33
C PRO A 126 12.25 30.49 28.98
N VAL A 127 13.46 29.96 28.80
CA VAL A 127 13.84 29.19 27.60
C VAL A 127 13.46 27.73 27.81
N GLU A 128 13.74 27.15 28.98
CA GLU A 128 13.34 25.78 29.33
C GLU A 128 11.83 25.58 29.16
N THR A 129 11.02 26.48 29.71
CA THR A 129 9.55 26.43 29.61
C THR A 129 9.05 26.57 28.17
N ARG A 130 9.68 27.43 27.35
CA ARG A 130 9.32 27.57 25.93
C ARG A 130 9.70 26.33 25.12
N THR A 131 10.85 25.74 25.40
CA THR A 131 11.29 24.51 24.73
C THR A 131 10.41 23.33 25.13
N ALA A 132 10.11 23.16 26.41
CA ALA A 132 9.18 22.15 26.91
C ALA A 132 7.79 22.29 26.27
N ALA A 133 7.23 23.51 26.23
CA ALA A 133 5.96 23.77 25.57
C ALA A 133 5.98 23.50 24.05
N SER A 134 7.12 23.71 23.39
CA SER A 134 7.27 23.43 21.95
C SER A 134 7.31 21.92 21.67
N PHE A 135 7.99 21.15 22.53
CA PHE A 135 7.99 19.69 22.46
C PHE A 135 6.61 19.13 22.76
N GLU A 136 5.94 19.64 23.80
CA GLU A 136 4.57 19.25 24.13
C GLU A 136 3.60 19.57 22.99
N HIS A 137 3.76 20.72 22.33
CA HIS A 137 2.98 21.07 21.15
C HIS A 137 3.22 20.11 19.96
N LEU A 138 4.47 19.69 19.73
CA LEU A 138 4.80 18.70 18.70
C LEU A 138 4.22 17.33 19.04
N THR A 139 4.35 16.88 20.28
CA THR A 139 3.77 15.62 20.75
C THR A 139 2.25 15.67 20.66
N GLN A 140 1.62 16.78 21.03
CA GLN A 140 0.18 16.99 20.86
C GLN A 140 -0.20 17.00 19.37
N MET A 141 0.63 17.53 18.48
CA MET A 141 0.38 17.47 17.03
C MET A 141 0.55 16.06 16.47
N MET A 142 1.46 15.26 17.03
CA MET A 142 1.64 13.85 16.69
C MET A 142 0.51 12.95 17.25
N VAL A 143 -0.03 13.30 18.43
CA VAL A 143 -0.98 12.46 19.19
C VAL A 143 -2.44 12.90 19.01
N ALA A 144 -2.71 14.21 19.02
CA ALA A 144 -4.06 14.79 18.88
C ALA A 144 -4.36 15.34 17.48
N GLY A 145 -3.38 15.33 16.56
CA GLY A 145 -3.57 15.74 15.17
C GLY A 145 -4.27 14.71 14.28
N TYR A 146 -4.92 13.68 14.83
CA TYR A 146 -5.58 12.66 14.02
C TYR A 146 -6.93 12.22 14.58
N ASP A 147 -7.97 12.90 14.12
CA ASP A 147 -9.31 12.30 13.93
C ASP A 147 -9.39 11.53 12.59
N GLY A 148 -8.24 11.28 11.94
CA GLY A 148 -8.11 10.51 10.70
C GLY A 148 -6.99 9.49 10.83
N ALA A 149 -7.31 8.20 10.83
CA ALA A 149 -6.36 7.13 11.12
C ALA A 149 -5.31 6.87 10.01
N ASP A 150 -4.91 7.86 9.21
CA ASP A 150 -4.34 7.62 7.87
C ASP A 150 -2.85 7.99 7.70
N ASN A 151 -2.25 8.75 8.62
CA ASN A 151 -0.83 9.14 8.51
C ASN A 151 0.02 8.73 9.73
N THR A 152 -0.47 7.81 10.56
CA THR A 152 0.38 7.16 11.56
C THR A 152 1.24 6.09 10.87
N LEU A 153 2.42 5.82 11.42
CA LEU A 153 3.25 4.70 10.96
C LEU A 153 2.47 3.38 10.96
N GLU A 154 1.61 3.19 11.97
CA GLU A 154 0.74 2.03 12.04
C GLU A 154 -0.21 1.93 10.83
N SER A 155 -0.81 3.05 10.40
CA SER A 155 -1.69 3.07 9.25
C SER A 155 -0.96 2.75 7.95
N LEU A 156 0.24 3.31 7.77
CA LEU A 156 1.09 3.02 6.62
C LEU A 156 1.50 1.54 6.59
N VAL A 157 1.98 1.02 7.72
CA VAL A 157 2.37 -0.40 7.85
C VAL A 157 1.17 -1.32 7.63
N ARG A 158 -0.01 -0.97 8.16
CA ARG A 158 -1.25 -1.72 7.94
C ARG A 158 -1.67 -1.69 6.47
N ALA A 159 -1.60 -0.54 5.81
CA ALA A 159 -1.90 -0.40 4.38
C ALA A 159 -0.97 -1.25 3.52
N MET A 160 0.31 -1.37 3.90
CA MET A 160 1.29 -2.20 3.19
C MET A 160 1.15 -3.69 3.48
N LEU A 161 0.90 -4.10 4.73
CA LEU A 161 0.81 -5.50 5.11
C LEU A 161 -0.53 -6.16 4.72
N LYS A 162 -1.62 -5.38 4.66
CA LYS A 162 -2.95 -5.89 4.33
C LYS A 162 -3.00 -6.66 2.99
N PRO A 163 -2.49 -6.14 1.85
CA PRO A 163 -2.52 -6.89 0.59
C PRO A 163 -1.65 -8.15 0.61
N MET A 164 -0.49 -8.11 1.28
CA MET A 164 0.40 -9.29 1.37
C MET A 164 -0.23 -10.42 2.20
N LEU A 165 -0.82 -10.06 3.34
CA LEU A 165 -1.52 -11.03 4.19
C LEU A 165 -2.80 -11.56 3.53
N GLN A 166 -3.51 -10.72 2.78
CA GLN A 166 -4.70 -11.15 2.04
C GLN A 166 -4.34 -12.21 0.98
N GLY A 167 -3.34 -11.95 0.13
CA GLY A 167 -2.92 -12.93 -0.88
C GLY A 167 -2.46 -14.25 -0.25
N TRP A 168 -1.69 -14.18 0.84
CA TRP A 168 -1.27 -15.37 1.56
C TRP A 168 -2.46 -16.15 2.15
N LEU A 169 -3.43 -15.45 2.77
CA LEU A 169 -4.62 -16.08 3.31
C LEU A 169 -5.46 -16.71 2.20
N ASP A 170 -5.64 -16.05 1.05
CA ASP A 170 -6.40 -16.59 -0.07
C ASP A 170 -5.81 -17.92 -0.59
N GLU A 171 -4.47 -18.04 -0.59
CA GLU A 171 -3.78 -19.25 -1.02
C GLU A 171 -3.72 -20.34 0.06
N ASN A 172 -3.52 -19.98 1.34
CA ASN A 172 -3.16 -20.94 2.40
C ASN A 172 -4.33 -21.28 3.34
N LEU A 173 -5.33 -20.41 3.47
CA LEU A 173 -6.47 -20.62 4.36
C LEU A 173 -7.28 -21.88 4.04
N PRO A 174 -7.53 -22.25 2.76
CA PRO A 174 -8.28 -23.48 2.45
C PRO A 174 -7.63 -24.75 3.03
N ALA A 175 -6.31 -24.88 2.90
CA ALA A 175 -5.57 -26.04 3.42
C ALA A 175 -5.58 -26.06 4.96
N ILE A 176 -5.32 -24.91 5.59
CA ILE A 176 -5.33 -24.78 7.05
C ILE A 176 -6.70 -25.17 7.64
N VAL A 177 -7.79 -24.75 6.99
CA VAL A 177 -9.14 -25.07 7.44
C VAL A 177 -9.46 -26.55 7.23
N GLN A 178 -9.04 -27.17 6.12
CA GLN A 178 -9.23 -28.61 5.89
C GLN A 178 -8.55 -29.42 7.00
N ASP A 179 -7.29 -29.14 7.30
CA ASP A 179 -6.55 -29.79 8.38
C ASP A 179 -7.23 -29.61 9.75
N ALA A 180 -7.74 -28.40 10.02
CA ALA A 180 -8.46 -28.11 11.25
C ALA A 180 -9.78 -28.88 11.35
N VAL A 181 -10.56 -28.94 10.27
CA VAL A 181 -11.84 -29.66 10.20
C VAL A 181 -11.64 -31.16 10.28
N GLU A 182 -10.67 -31.73 9.58
CA GLU A 182 -10.34 -33.16 9.65
C GLU A 182 -9.97 -33.57 11.07
N ARG A 183 -9.12 -32.77 11.74
CA ARG A 183 -8.75 -32.98 13.13
C ARG A 183 -9.98 -32.91 14.06
N GLU A 184 -10.90 -32.00 13.79
CA GLU A 184 -12.14 -31.85 14.57
C GLU A 184 -13.12 -33.01 14.35
N VAL A 185 -13.30 -33.46 13.10
CA VAL A 185 -14.13 -34.63 12.76
C VAL A 185 -13.55 -35.91 13.36
N ALA A 186 -12.24 -36.12 13.26
CA ALA A 186 -11.56 -37.27 13.87
C ALA A 186 -11.75 -37.29 15.40
N ARG A 187 -11.72 -36.11 16.04
CA ARG A 187 -11.98 -35.95 17.48
C ARG A 187 -13.42 -36.32 17.85
N ILE A 188 -14.40 -35.89 17.07
CA ILE A 188 -15.82 -36.22 17.29
C ILE A 188 -16.06 -37.71 17.05
N ALA A 189 -15.47 -38.28 15.99
CA ALA A 189 -15.59 -39.69 15.64
C ALA A 189 -15.02 -40.62 16.72
N ARG A 190 -13.94 -40.23 17.42
CA ARG A 190 -13.42 -40.97 18.59
C ARG A 190 -14.28 -40.87 19.85
N ARG A 191 -15.11 -39.83 19.96
CA ARG A 191 -15.96 -39.58 21.13
C ARG A 191 -17.32 -40.29 21.04
N LYS A 192 -17.73 -40.70 19.84
CA LYS A 192 -18.97 -41.42 19.58
C LYS A 192 -18.73 -42.93 19.57
#